data_AF-A0A7S4G1V3-F1
#
_entry.id   AF-A0A7S4G1V3-F1
#
_cell.length_a   1.000
_cell.length_b   1.000
_cell.length_c   1.000
_cell.angle_alpha   90.00
_cell.angle_beta   90.00
_cell.angle_gamma   90.00
#
_symmetry.space_group_name_H-M   'P 1'
#
loop_
_entity.id
_entity.type
_entity.pdbx_description
1 polymer ?
#
loop_
_entity_poly.entity_id
_entity_poly.type
_entity_poly.pdbx_seq_one_letter_code
_entity_poly.pdbx_strand_id
1 'polypeptide(L)'
;KGTIINAVGVGTSTGLTSGFLGSVASTPAGSHSARINDYDNLEIHALKVSKTCGLTTGVDCNVLPVDTVFVLDQSGSIGAANFAKLKAYVAARITRIPFSSATGPRVAILGFHTTVAVHCDMRSDKVSLLACIDQMPYPAGWTNTPEAIKQSGAELARAGCDGTARICVIELVTDGEPNLGPTNALNPTQLETLSLQHATTEKGKGTIINAVGVGTSTGLTSGFLGSVASTPAGSHSARIDDYDNLNRHAMQVSKTCGLDTAINCDILPVDTVFVVDQSGSIGATNFAKLKEYLLKRISLIPFSNAAGPRVAILGFSTEVTLYCDM
;
A
#
# COMPACT_ATOMS: atom_id res chain seq x y z
N LYS A 1 6.49 30.56 14.94
CA LYS A 1 6.68 30.70 13.48
C LYS A 1 6.00 29.49 12.84
N GLY A 2 5.09 29.67 11.89
CA GLY A 2 4.16 28.65 11.38
C GLY A 2 4.79 27.51 10.56
N THR A 3 5.88 26.92 11.05
CA THR A 3 6.59 25.81 10.42
C THR A 3 5.95 24.50 10.86
N ILE A 4 5.67 23.61 9.89
CA ILE A 4 5.21 22.25 10.13
C ILE A 4 6.41 21.31 9.94
N ILE A 5 6.65 20.43 10.91
CA ILE A 5 7.71 19.43 10.88
C ILE A 5 7.07 18.05 10.76
N ASN A 6 7.36 17.37 9.66
CA ASN A 6 6.99 15.97 9.44
C ASN A 6 8.23 15.08 9.67
N ALA A 7 8.19 14.18 10.64
CA ALA A 7 9.31 13.33 11.04
C ALA A 7 9.09 11.87 10.60
N VAL A 8 9.97 11.36 9.74
CA VAL A 8 9.93 9.97 9.28
C VAL A 8 11.18 9.26 9.78
N GLY A 9 10.99 8.23 10.60
CA GLY A 9 12.06 7.34 11.02
C GLY A 9 12.00 6.02 10.25
N VAL A 10 13.11 5.60 9.65
CA VAL A 10 13.21 4.34 8.91
C VAL A 10 14.19 3.39 9.58
N GLY A 11 13.77 2.15 9.80
CA GLY A 11 14.59 1.08 10.36
C GLY A 11 14.19 0.63 11.77
N THR A 12 14.93 -0.34 12.27
CA THR A 12 14.61 -1.06 13.51
C THR A 12 15.45 -0.63 14.72
N SER A 13 16.27 0.42 14.58
CA SER A 13 17.10 0.95 15.68
C SER A 13 16.26 1.17 16.95
N THR A 14 16.79 0.72 18.08
CA THR A 14 16.11 0.83 19.39
C THR A 14 15.94 2.28 19.83
N GLY A 15 16.86 3.17 19.42
CA GLY A 15 16.77 4.61 19.68
C GLY A 15 15.70 5.33 18.86
N LEU A 16 15.24 4.74 17.76
CA LEU A 16 14.24 5.33 16.86
C LEU A 16 12.82 5.04 17.35
N THR A 17 12.41 5.71 18.42
CA THR A 17 11.09 5.48 19.04
C THR A 17 10.01 6.39 18.44
N SER A 18 8.75 5.97 18.49
CA SER A 18 7.60 6.82 18.16
C SER A 18 7.53 8.06 19.05
N GLY A 19 7.94 7.93 20.33
CA GLY A 19 8.05 9.04 21.26
C GLY A 19 9.10 10.07 20.82
N PHE A 20 10.28 9.61 20.39
CA PHE A 20 11.31 10.49 19.82
C PHE A 20 10.80 11.22 18.58
N LEU A 21 10.28 10.50 17.59
CA LEU A 21 9.75 11.12 16.36
C LEU A 21 8.61 12.11 16.66
N GLY A 22 7.73 11.77 17.61
CA GLY A 22 6.66 12.65 18.05
C GLY A 22 7.13 13.91 18.78
N SER A 23 8.30 13.88 19.41
CA SER A 23 8.90 15.06 20.06
C SER A 23 9.52 16.05 19.06
N VAL A 24 9.89 15.56 17.87
CA VAL A 24 10.43 16.39 16.76
C VAL A 24 9.30 16.92 15.86
N ALA A 25 8.26 16.10 15.65
CA ALA A 25 7.16 16.44 14.77
C ALA A 25 6.21 17.51 15.35
N SER A 26 5.49 18.19 14.45
CA SER A 26 4.45 19.14 14.85
C SER A 26 3.23 18.47 15.49
N THR A 27 2.49 19.23 16.29
CA THR A 27 1.26 18.77 16.96
C THR A 27 0.07 18.79 15.99
N PRO A 28 -0.79 17.75 15.98
CA PRO A 28 -0.70 16.52 16.76
C PRO A 28 0.32 15.54 16.15
N ALA A 29 1.23 15.03 16.98
CA ALA A 29 2.36 14.19 16.55
C ALA A 29 1.94 13.01 15.66
N GLY A 30 0.82 12.33 15.96
CA GLY A 30 0.34 11.20 15.16
C GLY A 30 -0.07 11.55 13.72
N SER A 31 -0.21 12.84 13.39
CA SER A 31 -0.44 13.31 12.01
C SER A 31 0.85 13.72 11.27
N HIS A 32 1.96 13.81 12.00
CA HIS A 32 3.22 14.39 11.53
C HIS A 32 4.43 13.51 11.81
N SER A 33 4.27 12.34 12.44
CA SER A 33 5.36 11.38 12.64
C SER A 33 4.99 9.97 12.23
N ALA A 34 5.92 9.30 11.53
CA ALA A 34 5.77 7.91 11.11
C ALA A 34 7.06 7.14 11.35
N ARG A 35 6.91 5.92 11.87
CA ARG A 35 7.98 4.93 11.93
C ARG A 35 7.76 3.87 10.86
N ILE A 36 8.81 3.61 10.10
CA ILE A 36 8.86 2.66 8.99
C ILE A 36 9.93 1.63 9.34
N ASN A 37 9.66 0.36 9.08
CA ASN A 37 10.62 -0.70 9.43
C ASN A 37 11.73 -0.86 8.38
N ASP A 38 11.48 -0.45 7.14
CA ASP A 38 12.40 -0.66 6.02
C ASP A 38 12.22 0.39 4.89
N TYR A 39 13.30 0.68 4.18
CA TYR A 39 13.38 1.65 3.10
C TYR A 39 12.58 1.24 1.85
N ASP A 40 12.25 -0.05 1.68
CA ASP A 40 11.44 -0.53 0.56
C ASP A 40 10.01 0.02 0.54
N ASN A 41 9.47 0.41 1.70
CA ASN A 41 8.12 0.95 1.81
C ASN A 41 8.09 2.46 2.10
N LEU A 42 9.24 3.14 1.93
CA LEU A 42 9.41 4.55 2.28
C LEU A 42 8.38 5.43 1.57
N GLU A 43 8.11 5.16 0.29
CA GLU A 43 7.18 5.91 -0.54
C GLU A 43 5.77 5.95 0.06
N ILE A 44 5.25 4.81 0.53
CA ILE A 44 3.86 4.69 1.00
C ILE A 44 3.67 5.20 2.43
N HIS A 45 4.64 4.99 3.32
CA HIS A 45 4.47 5.44 4.71
C HIS A 45 4.86 6.88 4.91
N ALA A 46 5.88 7.37 4.19
CA ALA A 46 6.21 8.79 4.26
C ALA A 46 5.10 9.65 3.66
N LEU A 47 4.34 9.14 2.69
CA LEU A 47 3.11 9.76 2.17
C LEU A 47 2.05 10.05 3.25
N LYS A 48 1.94 9.21 4.29
CA LYS A 48 0.91 9.37 5.35
C LYS A 48 1.14 10.58 6.24
N VAL A 49 2.40 11.00 6.40
CA VAL A 49 2.79 12.11 7.30
C VAL A 49 3.32 13.32 6.56
N SER A 50 3.72 13.16 5.30
CA SER A 50 4.17 14.24 4.43
C SER A 50 2.98 15.04 3.89
N LYS A 51 2.30 15.77 4.79
CA LYS A 51 1.39 16.86 4.41
C LYS A 51 2.25 18.06 4.02
N THR A 52 2.61 18.14 2.74
CA THR A 52 3.34 19.28 2.15
C THR A 52 2.47 19.85 1.03
N CYS A 53 2.67 21.13 0.69
CA CYS A 53 1.96 21.74 -0.45
C CYS A 53 2.10 20.86 -1.71
N GLY A 54 0.99 20.57 -2.39
CA GLY A 54 0.98 19.78 -3.63
C GLY A 54 1.15 18.27 -3.42
N LEU A 55 1.40 17.81 -2.17
CA LEU A 55 1.46 16.40 -1.83
C LEU A 55 0.17 16.00 -1.13
N THR A 56 -0.66 15.24 -1.85
CA THR A 56 -1.84 14.58 -1.31
C THR A 56 -1.43 13.58 -0.22
N THR A 57 -2.27 13.39 0.81
CA THR A 57 -2.13 12.32 1.82
C THR A 57 -2.39 10.92 1.26
N GLY A 58 -2.70 10.84 -0.04
CA GLY A 58 -2.80 9.61 -0.82
C GLY A 58 -1.80 9.58 -1.96
N VAL A 59 -1.52 8.39 -2.48
CA VAL A 59 -0.78 8.24 -3.74
C VAL A 59 -1.61 8.92 -4.83
N ASP A 60 -1.07 9.95 -5.47
CA ASP A 60 -1.68 10.48 -6.68
C ASP A 60 -1.44 9.48 -7.81
N CYS A 61 -2.43 8.62 -8.04
CA CYS A 61 -2.36 7.57 -9.05
C CYS A 61 -2.41 8.15 -10.49
N ASN A 62 -2.55 9.48 -10.67
CA ASN A 62 -2.30 10.13 -11.96
C ASN A 62 -0.80 10.40 -12.22
N VAL A 63 0.03 10.47 -11.16
CA VAL A 63 1.45 10.82 -11.27
C VAL A 63 2.38 9.65 -10.94
N LEU A 64 1.94 8.72 -10.08
CA LEU A 64 2.67 7.47 -9.80
C LEU A 64 1.95 6.27 -10.42
N PRO A 65 2.59 5.53 -11.33
CA PRO A 65 2.02 4.32 -11.90
C PRO A 65 1.87 3.21 -10.85
N VAL A 66 0.64 2.81 -10.54
CA VAL A 66 0.35 1.74 -9.56
C VAL A 66 -0.24 0.53 -10.28
N ASP A 67 0.27 -0.66 -9.98
CA ASP A 67 -0.34 -1.93 -10.38
C ASP A 67 -0.92 -2.62 -9.16
N THR A 68 -2.22 -2.91 -9.20
CA THR A 68 -2.93 -3.54 -8.09
C THR A 68 -3.54 -4.87 -8.50
N VAL A 69 -3.28 -5.92 -7.75
CA VAL A 69 -3.99 -7.19 -7.86
C VAL A 69 -5.01 -7.27 -6.74
N PHE A 70 -6.30 -7.28 -7.07
CA PHE A 70 -7.35 -7.65 -6.11
C PHE A 70 -7.43 -9.16 -6.01
N VAL A 71 -7.35 -9.70 -4.80
CA VAL A 71 -7.35 -11.13 -4.51
C VAL A 71 -8.54 -11.45 -3.60
N LEU A 72 -9.60 -11.97 -4.20
CA LEU A 72 -10.90 -12.13 -3.56
C LEU A 72 -11.10 -13.60 -3.17
N ASP A 73 -11.34 -13.82 -1.88
CA ASP A 73 -11.74 -15.13 -1.38
C ASP A 73 -13.15 -15.49 -1.90
N GLN A 74 -13.24 -16.72 -2.42
CA GLN A 74 -14.41 -17.38 -2.99
C GLN A 74 -14.71 -18.68 -2.23
N SER A 75 -14.12 -18.89 -1.05
CA SER A 75 -14.33 -20.06 -0.21
C SER A 75 -15.77 -20.17 0.27
N GLY A 76 -16.17 -21.39 0.66
CA GLY A 76 -17.54 -21.72 1.03
C GLY A 76 -18.04 -21.04 2.30
N SER A 77 -17.14 -20.61 3.20
CA SER A 77 -17.49 -19.91 4.45
C SER A 77 -18.18 -18.57 4.21
N ILE A 78 -17.85 -17.91 3.09
CA ILE A 78 -18.36 -16.57 2.77
C ILE A 78 -19.86 -16.61 2.47
N GLY A 79 -20.30 -17.56 1.65
CA GLY A 79 -21.64 -17.63 1.09
C GLY A 79 -21.89 -16.63 -0.05
N ALA A 80 -22.76 -16.99 -0.99
CA ALA A 80 -23.01 -16.22 -2.21
C ALA A 80 -23.47 -14.76 -1.94
N ALA A 81 -24.26 -14.55 -0.88
CA ALA A 81 -24.75 -13.22 -0.51
C ALA A 81 -23.62 -12.28 -0.08
N ASN A 82 -22.68 -12.76 0.74
CA ASN A 82 -21.54 -11.96 1.16
C ASN A 82 -20.51 -11.81 0.05
N PHE A 83 -20.35 -12.82 -0.82
CA PHE A 83 -19.51 -12.68 -2.00
C PHE A 83 -20.03 -11.56 -2.93
N ALA A 84 -21.35 -11.41 -3.08
CA ALA A 84 -21.92 -10.27 -3.81
C ALA A 84 -21.55 -8.91 -3.19
N LYS A 85 -21.51 -8.82 -1.85
CA LYS A 85 -21.04 -7.61 -1.14
C LYS A 85 -19.53 -7.38 -1.36
N LEU A 86 -18.73 -8.44 -1.39
CA LEU A 86 -17.30 -8.38 -1.68
C LEU A 86 -17.03 -7.90 -3.12
N LYS A 87 -17.81 -8.35 -4.10
CA LYS A 87 -17.79 -7.82 -5.48
C LYS A 87 -18.11 -6.34 -5.51
N ALA A 88 -19.16 -5.91 -4.80
CA ALA A 88 -19.55 -4.51 -4.71
C ALA A 88 -18.44 -3.63 -4.08
N TYR A 89 -17.76 -4.13 -3.05
CA TYR A 89 -16.61 -3.47 -2.43
C TYR A 89 -15.48 -3.21 -3.44
N VAL A 90 -15.09 -4.23 -4.21
CA VAL A 90 -14.04 -4.10 -5.24
C VAL A 90 -14.49 -3.19 -6.38
N ALA A 91 -15.74 -3.30 -6.84
CA ALA A 91 -16.31 -2.41 -7.86
C ALA A 91 -16.30 -0.94 -7.41
N ALA A 92 -16.65 -0.65 -6.15
CA ALA A 92 -16.61 0.69 -5.58
C ALA A 92 -15.18 1.25 -5.55
N ARG A 93 -14.17 0.40 -5.27
CA ARG A 93 -12.76 0.81 -5.37
C ARG A 93 -12.33 1.08 -6.80
N ILE A 94 -12.61 0.18 -7.74
CA ILE A 94 -12.27 0.36 -9.17
C ILE A 94 -12.89 1.66 -9.71
N THR A 95 -14.11 1.97 -9.32
CA THR A 95 -14.81 3.20 -9.75
C THR A 95 -14.06 4.48 -9.36
N ARG A 96 -13.33 4.47 -8.24
CA ARG A 96 -12.58 5.62 -7.73
C ARG A 96 -11.19 5.77 -8.34
N ILE A 97 -10.67 4.73 -8.99
CA ILE A 97 -9.34 4.78 -9.62
C ILE A 97 -9.40 5.69 -10.87
N PRO A 98 -8.48 6.66 -11.00
CA PRO A 98 -8.41 7.55 -12.15
C PRO A 98 -7.59 6.90 -13.28
N PHE A 99 -8.24 6.09 -14.13
CA PHE A 99 -7.63 5.46 -15.31
C PHE A 99 -7.42 6.45 -16.47
N SER A 100 -6.83 7.62 -16.19
CA SER A 100 -6.84 8.80 -17.08
C SER A 100 -5.65 8.86 -18.06
N SER A 101 -4.66 7.96 -17.96
CA SER A 101 -3.43 8.02 -18.77
C SER A 101 -2.90 6.65 -19.20
N ALA A 102 -2.14 6.61 -20.29
CA ALA A 102 -1.51 5.39 -20.81
C ALA A 102 -0.46 4.79 -19.86
N THR A 103 0.13 5.61 -18.99
CA THR A 103 1.07 5.21 -17.94
C THR A 103 0.40 5.02 -16.58
N GLY A 104 -0.90 5.26 -16.48
CA GLY A 104 -1.67 5.32 -15.24
C GLY A 104 -1.87 3.97 -14.55
N PRO A 105 -2.82 3.89 -13.60
CA PRO A 105 -2.99 2.71 -12.76
C PRO A 105 -3.49 1.52 -13.59
N ARG A 106 -3.04 0.32 -13.20
CA ARG A 106 -3.53 -0.94 -13.77
C ARG A 106 -4.03 -1.84 -12.66
N VAL A 107 -5.03 -2.65 -12.99
CA VAL A 107 -5.67 -3.56 -12.05
C VAL A 107 -5.81 -4.95 -12.65
N ALA A 108 -5.48 -5.97 -11.86
CA ALA A 108 -5.85 -7.36 -12.11
C ALA A 108 -6.83 -7.84 -11.02
N ILE A 109 -7.64 -8.85 -11.34
CA ILE A 109 -8.64 -9.41 -10.42
C ILE A 109 -8.49 -10.93 -10.39
N LEU A 110 -8.17 -11.45 -9.22
CA LEU A 110 -8.03 -12.88 -8.93
C LEU A 110 -9.13 -13.31 -7.95
N GLY A 111 -9.66 -14.49 -8.19
CA GLY A 111 -10.51 -15.22 -7.25
C GLY A 111 -9.76 -16.44 -6.73
N PHE A 112 -9.90 -16.75 -5.45
CA PHE A 112 -9.34 -17.98 -4.89
C PHE A 112 -10.31 -18.70 -3.97
N HIS A 113 -10.30 -20.01 -4.06
CA HIS A 113 -10.96 -20.92 -3.15
C HIS A 113 -10.00 -22.12 -2.97
N THR A 114 -10.43 -23.35 -3.25
CA THR A 114 -9.53 -24.52 -3.34
C THR A 114 -8.45 -24.32 -4.42
N THR A 115 -8.83 -23.67 -5.53
CA THR A 115 -7.95 -23.28 -6.64
C THR A 115 -7.94 -21.76 -6.83
N VAL A 116 -6.98 -21.25 -7.59
CA VAL A 116 -6.86 -19.82 -7.92
C VAL A 116 -7.17 -19.60 -9.39
N ALA A 117 -7.95 -18.55 -9.69
CA ALA A 117 -8.27 -18.14 -11.04
C ALA A 117 -7.97 -16.64 -11.22
N VAL A 118 -7.24 -16.31 -12.29
CA VAL A 118 -7.11 -14.94 -12.78
C VAL A 118 -8.34 -14.63 -13.63
N HIS A 119 -9.30 -13.90 -13.06
CA HIS A 119 -10.52 -13.53 -13.79
C HIS A 119 -10.26 -12.41 -14.78
N CYS A 120 -9.43 -11.44 -14.38
CA CYS A 120 -8.90 -10.43 -15.28
C CYS A 120 -7.42 -10.22 -15.03
N ASP A 121 -6.70 -10.28 -16.14
CA ASP A 121 -5.34 -9.81 -16.22
C ASP A 121 -5.24 -8.29 -16.01
N MET A 122 -4.01 -7.82 -15.89
CA MET A 122 -3.68 -6.41 -15.64
C MET A 122 -4.25 -5.49 -16.74
N ARG A 123 -5.23 -4.65 -16.40
CA ARG A 123 -5.95 -3.73 -17.30
C ARG A 123 -5.98 -2.31 -16.76
N SER A 124 -5.99 -1.33 -17.66
CA SER A 124 -6.15 0.10 -17.36
C SER A 124 -7.51 0.64 -17.79
N ASP A 125 -8.50 -0.22 -18.01
CA ASP A 125 -9.84 0.16 -18.45
C ASP A 125 -10.90 -0.14 -17.38
N LYS A 126 -11.54 0.93 -16.90
CA LYS A 126 -12.55 0.85 -15.84
C LYS A 126 -13.74 -0.02 -16.24
N VAL A 127 -14.21 0.08 -17.49
CA VAL A 127 -15.45 -0.59 -17.93
C VAL A 127 -15.25 -2.10 -17.96
N SER A 128 -14.16 -2.58 -18.54
CA SER A 128 -13.83 -4.00 -18.59
C SER A 128 -13.54 -4.59 -17.21
N LEU A 129 -12.92 -3.83 -16.31
CA LEU A 129 -12.71 -4.25 -14.92
C LEU A 129 -14.03 -4.39 -14.15
N LEU A 130 -14.96 -3.45 -14.33
CA LEU A 130 -16.30 -3.52 -13.72
C LEU A 130 -17.14 -4.67 -14.28
N ALA A 131 -17.05 -4.94 -15.59
CA ALA A 131 -17.69 -6.10 -16.18
C ALA A 131 -17.08 -7.43 -15.66
N CYS A 132 -15.77 -7.45 -15.48
CA CYS A 132 -15.05 -8.61 -14.97
C CYS A 132 -15.47 -8.98 -13.54
N ILE A 133 -15.44 -8.00 -12.62
CA ILE A 133 -15.87 -8.23 -11.25
C ILE A 133 -17.32 -8.68 -11.22
N ASP A 134 -18.22 -8.10 -12.04
CA ASP A 134 -19.63 -8.49 -12.10
C ASP A 134 -19.84 -9.94 -12.58
N GLN A 135 -18.99 -10.46 -13.46
CA GLN A 135 -19.11 -11.82 -13.99
C GLN A 135 -18.43 -12.91 -13.15
N MET A 136 -17.73 -12.54 -12.06
CA MET A 136 -17.03 -13.53 -11.24
C MET A 136 -17.99 -14.58 -10.66
N PRO A 137 -17.71 -15.89 -10.87
CA PRO A 137 -18.47 -16.98 -10.29
C PRO A 137 -18.19 -17.11 -8.79
N TYR A 138 -19.04 -17.85 -8.09
CA TYR A 138 -18.84 -18.24 -6.70
C TYR A 138 -18.82 -19.78 -6.60
N PRO A 139 -17.65 -20.41 -6.87
CA PRO A 139 -17.54 -21.88 -6.86
C PRO A 139 -17.60 -22.50 -5.47
N ALA A 140 -17.40 -21.71 -4.40
CA ALA A 140 -17.16 -22.19 -3.05
C ALA A 140 -15.93 -23.12 -2.97
N GLY A 141 -15.70 -23.69 -1.78
CA GLY A 141 -14.59 -24.60 -1.52
C GLY A 141 -13.78 -24.15 -0.32
N TRP A 142 -12.49 -24.43 -0.37
CA TRP A 142 -11.55 -24.14 0.71
C TRP A 142 -10.81 -22.81 0.49
N THR A 143 -9.79 -22.49 1.29
CA THR A 143 -9.14 -21.18 1.35
C THR A 143 -7.65 -21.33 1.02
N ASN A 144 -7.29 -21.29 -0.26
CA ASN A 144 -5.92 -21.46 -0.74
C ASN A 144 -5.13 -20.13 -0.82
N THR A 145 -5.02 -19.44 0.31
CA THR A 145 -4.26 -18.19 0.43
C THR A 145 -2.80 -18.27 -0.07
N PRO A 146 -2.01 -19.35 0.16
CA PRO A 146 -0.63 -19.37 -0.32
C PRO A 146 -0.56 -19.31 -1.85
N GLU A 147 -1.36 -20.12 -2.56
CA GLU A 147 -1.37 -20.08 -4.02
C GLU A 147 -1.91 -18.73 -4.54
N ALA A 148 -2.85 -18.11 -3.83
CA ALA A 148 -3.40 -16.80 -4.20
C ALA A 148 -2.32 -15.70 -4.18
N ILE A 149 -1.48 -15.67 -3.13
CA ILE A 149 -0.36 -14.71 -3.03
C ILE A 149 0.67 -14.97 -4.13
N LYS A 150 1.02 -16.24 -4.35
CA LYS A 150 1.99 -16.63 -5.39
C LYS A 150 1.51 -16.25 -6.79
N GLN A 151 0.25 -16.53 -7.14
CA GLN A 151 -0.30 -16.16 -8.44
C GLN A 151 -0.39 -14.64 -8.61
N SER A 152 -0.67 -13.91 -7.53
CA SER A 152 -0.67 -12.44 -7.56
C SER A 152 0.70 -11.86 -7.90
N GLY A 153 1.76 -12.40 -7.30
CA GLY A 153 3.14 -12.07 -7.65
C GLY A 153 3.47 -12.38 -9.11
N ALA A 154 3.00 -13.52 -9.63
CA ALA A 154 3.19 -13.88 -11.03
C ALA A 154 2.48 -12.90 -11.99
N GLU A 155 1.27 -12.44 -11.65
CA GLU A 155 0.56 -11.43 -12.45
C GLU A 155 1.26 -10.06 -12.44
N LEU A 156 1.79 -9.64 -11.29
CA LEU A 156 2.58 -8.41 -11.18
C LEU A 156 3.88 -8.50 -12.00
N ALA A 157 4.60 -9.62 -11.90
CA ALA A 157 5.81 -9.87 -12.67
C ALA A 157 5.53 -9.88 -14.18
N ARG A 158 4.45 -10.54 -14.61
CA ARG A 158 4.02 -10.57 -16.03
C ARG A 158 3.66 -9.18 -16.55
N ALA A 159 3.12 -8.32 -15.70
CA ALA A 159 2.85 -6.92 -16.01
C ALA A 159 4.12 -6.04 -16.03
N GLY A 160 5.28 -6.59 -15.68
CA GLY A 160 6.55 -5.87 -15.58
C GLY A 160 6.61 -4.94 -14.38
N CYS A 161 5.94 -5.27 -13.27
CA CYS A 161 5.97 -4.43 -12.08
C CYS A 161 7.33 -4.55 -11.34
N ASP A 162 7.85 -5.77 -11.23
CA ASP A 162 9.13 -6.08 -10.58
C ASP A 162 10.30 -5.29 -11.21
N GLY A 163 10.99 -4.47 -10.41
CA GLY A 163 12.19 -3.74 -10.85
C GLY A 163 11.94 -2.51 -11.72
N THR A 164 10.70 -2.00 -11.78
CA THR A 164 10.37 -0.75 -12.46
C THR A 164 10.02 0.37 -11.49
N ALA A 165 9.78 1.60 -11.99
CA ALA A 165 9.32 2.71 -11.18
C ALA A 165 7.84 2.61 -10.72
N ARG A 166 7.15 1.49 -11.01
CA ARG A 166 5.74 1.27 -10.66
C ARG A 166 5.60 0.74 -9.24
N ILE A 167 4.54 1.15 -8.55
CA ILE A 167 4.19 0.62 -7.22
C ILE A 167 3.36 -0.65 -7.40
N CYS A 168 3.81 -1.76 -6.83
CA CYS A 168 3.15 -3.06 -6.93
C CYS A 168 2.33 -3.34 -5.65
N VAL A 169 1.04 -3.63 -5.80
CA VAL A 169 0.13 -3.85 -4.66
C VAL A 169 -0.66 -5.15 -4.82
N ILE A 170 -0.71 -5.95 -3.76
CA ILE A 170 -1.63 -7.07 -3.59
C ILE A 170 -2.66 -6.65 -2.54
N GLU A 171 -3.94 -6.66 -2.91
CA GLU A 171 -5.06 -6.43 -2.00
C GLU A 171 -5.78 -7.75 -1.74
N LEU A 172 -5.40 -8.44 -0.67
CA LEU A 172 -5.98 -9.71 -0.23
C LEU A 172 -7.20 -9.46 0.65
N VAL A 173 -8.34 -10.07 0.32
CA VAL A 173 -9.57 -10.03 1.13
C VAL A 173 -10.05 -11.45 1.40
N THR A 174 -10.20 -11.83 2.66
CA THR A 174 -10.56 -13.20 3.09
C THR A 174 -11.37 -13.21 4.39
N ASP A 175 -12.14 -14.27 4.62
CA ASP A 175 -12.84 -14.52 5.90
C ASP A 175 -12.23 -15.64 6.75
N GLY A 176 -11.10 -16.24 6.33
CA GLY A 176 -10.52 -17.39 6.99
C GLY A 176 -9.00 -17.50 6.89
N GLU A 177 -8.41 -18.29 7.79
CA GLU A 177 -7.06 -18.79 7.66
C GLU A 177 -6.93 -19.82 6.51
N PRO A 178 -5.72 -20.01 5.97
CA PRO A 178 -5.47 -20.96 4.90
C PRO A 178 -5.86 -22.39 5.30
N ASN A 179 -6.72 -23.01 4.50
CA ASN A 179 -7.21 -24.37 4.74
C ASN A 179 -7.56 -25.00 3.39
N LEU A 180 -7.23 -26.27 3.17
CA LEU A 180 -7.58 -27.02 1.94
C LEU A 180 -8.40 -28.28 2.23
N GLY A 181 -8.98 -28.37 3.43
CA GLY A 181 -9.78 -29.48 3.89
C GLY A 181 -8.94 -30.64 4.46
N PRO A 182 -9.60 -31.60 5.12
CA PRO A 182 -8.93 -32.65 5.90
C PRO A 182 -8.20 -33.70 5.04
N THR A 183 -8.49 -33.76 3.74
CA THR A 183 -7.86 -34.71 2.80
C THR A 183 -6.64 -34.15 2.09
N ASN A 184 -6.31 -32.87 2.31
CA ASN A 184 -5.11 -32.27 1.73
C ASN A 184 -3.85 -32.79 2.42
N ALA A 185 -2.76 -32.93 1.65
CA ALA A 185 -1.47 -33.35 2.19
C ALA A 185 -0.86 -32.31 3.15
N LEU A 186 -1.21 -31.04 2.97
CA LEU A 186 -0.76 -29.94 3.83
C LEU A 186 -1.85 -29.59 4.84
N ASN A 187 -1.45 -29.53 6.11
CA ASN A 187 -2.32 -29.05 7.18
C ASN A 187 -2.38 -27.51 7.22
N PRO A 188 -3.34 -26.90 7.95
CA PRO A 188 -3.47 -25.44 8.02
C PRO A 188 -2.20 -24.69 8.42
N THR A 189 -1.44 -25.18 9.40
CA THR A 189 -0.17 -24.55 9.84
C THR A 189 0.89 -24.55 8.73
N GLN A 190 0.95 -25.60 7.93
CA GLN A 190 1.85 -25.66 6.76
C GLN A 190 1.40 -24.68 5.67
N LEU A 191 0.09 -24.52 5.44
CA LEU A 191 -0.46 -23.56 4.48
C LEU A 191 -0.25 -22.11 4.93
N GLU A 192 -0.37 -21.82 6.22
CA GLU A 192 0.04 -20.54 6.80
C GLU A 192 1.51 -20.27 6.54
N THR A 193 2.39 -21.22 6.88
CA THR A 193 3.85 -21.09 6.67
C THR A 193 4.18 -20.78 5.20
N LEU A 194 3.53 -21.46 4.25
CA LEU A 194 3.68 -21.19 2.83
C LEU A 194 3.14 -19.80 2.45
N SER A 195 2.03 -19.36 3.03
CA SER A 195 1.47 -18.03 2.80
C SER A 195 2.46 -16.95 3.21
N LEU A 196 3.10 -17.11 4.38
CA LEU A 196 4.14 -16.20 4.88
C LEU A 196 5.39 -16.23 4.00
N GLN A 197 5.81 -17.41 3.52
CA GLN A 197 6.96 -17.54 2.63
C GLN A 197 6.73 -16.81 1.30
N HIS A 198 5.57 -17.01 0.68
CA HIS A 198 5.20 -16.33 -0.57
C HIS A 198 5.03 -14.82 -0.35
N ALA A 199 4.37 -14.39 0.73
CA ALA A 199 4.25 -12.99 1.10
C ALA A 199 5.62 -12.32 1.31
N THR A 200 6.55 -13.00 1.99
CA THR A 200 7.91 -12.49 2.22
C THR A 200 8.68 -12.35 0.91
N THR A 201 8.51 -13.32 0.00
CA THR A 201 9.13 -13.27 -1.34
C THR A 201 8.64 -12.04 -2.11
N GLU A 202 7.33 -11.81 -2.17
CA GLU A 202 6.79 -10.65 -2.89
C GLU A 202 7.16 -9.32 -2.21
N LYS A 203 7.10 -9.25 -0.88
CA LYS A 203 7.56 -8.07 -0.11
C LYS A 203 9.03 -7.75 -0.38
N GLY A 204 9.89 -8.77 -0.52
CA GLY A 204 11.30 -8.60 -0.87
C GLY A 204 11.56 -8.03 -2.26
N LYS A 205 10.55 -8.03 -3.15
CA LYS A 205 10.59 -7.36 -4.46
C LYS A 205 10.08 -5.92 -4.42
N GLY A 206 9.67 -5.43 -3.25
CA GLY A 206 9.01 -4.12 -3.09
C GLY A 206 7.50 -4.15 -3.25
N THR A 207 6.87 -5.33 -3.37
CA THR A 207 5.41 -5.45 -3.44
C THR A 207 4.78 -5.17 -2.07
N ILE A 208 3.75 -4.34 -2.05
CA ILE A 208 2.95 -4.05 -0.87
C ILE A 208 1.78 -5.01 -0.78
N ILE A 209 1.64 -5.67 0.36
CA ILE A 209 0.51 -6.57 0.62
C ILE A 209 -0.40 -5.89 1.65
N ASN A 210 -1.61 -5.56 1.21
CA ASN A 210 -2.73 -5.20 2.08
C ASN A 210 -3.58 -6.45 2.34
N ALA A 211 -3.89 -6.74 3.60
CA ALA A 211 -4.68 -7.89 4.00
C ALA A 211 -5.93 -7.47 4.80
N VAL A 212 -7.10 -7.72 4.24
CA VAL A 212 -8.39 -7.39 4.85
C VAL A 212 -9.07 -8.69 5.27
N GLY A 213 -9.23 -8.86 6.58
CA GLY A 213 -10.02 -9.94 7.16
C GLY A 213 -11.45 -9.50 7.41
N VAL A 214 -12.42 -10.24 6.89
CA VAL A 214 -13.85 -9.92 7.06
C VAL A 214 -14.53 -10.97 7.93
N GLY A 215 -15.47 -10.53 8.76
CA GLY A 215 -16.24 -11.42 9.64
C GLY A 215 -15.60 -11.62 11.01
N THR A 216 -16.32 -12.35 11.85
CA THR A 216 -15.94 -12.66 13.24
C THR A 216 -15.33 -14.05 13.39
N SER A 217 -14.98 -14.72 12.28
CA SER A 217 -14.43 -16.08 12.29
C SER A 217 -13.26 -16.18 13.28
N THR A 218 -13.34 -17.17 14.17
CA THR A 218 -12.34 -17.41 15.21
C THR A 218 -10.97 -17.81 14.63
N GLY A 219 -10.96 -18.31 13.39
CA GLY A 219 -9.76 -18.63 12.61
C GLY A 219 -9.29 -17.50 11.70
N LEU A 220 -9.60 -16.24 11.99
CA LEU A 220 -8.83 -15.11 11.46
C LEU A 220 -8.16 -14.43 12.65
N THR A 221 -7.04 -15.00 13.09
CA THR A 221 -6.23 -14.34 14.10
C THR A 221 -5.65 -13.04 13.52
N SER A 222 -5.63 -11.98 14.32
CA SER A 222 -4.92 -10.74 13.95
C SER A 222 -3.44 -10.99 13.63
N GLY A 223 -2.89 -12.13 14.12
CA GLY A 223 -1.56 -12.63 13.81
C GLY A 223 -1.39 -13.00 12.34
N PHE A 224 -2.27 -13.84 11.76
CA PHE A 224 -2.13 -14.27 10.37
C PHE A 224 -2.15 -13.09 9.39
N LEU A 225 -3.20 -12.26 9.42
CA LEU A 225 -3.34 -11.10 8.52
C LEU A 225 -2.17 -10.13 8.66
N GLY A 226 -1.75 -9.86 9.90
CA GLY A 226 -0.61 -8.98 10.18
C GLY A 226 0.72 -9.55 9.68
N SER A 227 0.87 -10.88 9.62
CA SER A 227 2.09 -11.55 9.16
C SER A 227 2.25 -11.55 7.64
N VAL A 228 1.14 -11.73 6.90
CA VAL A 228 1.16 -11.66 5.42
C VAL A 228 1.22 -10.22 4.93
N ALA A 229 0.57 -9.28 5.62
CA ALA A 229 0.59 -7.86 5.28
C ALA A 229 2.00 -7.26 5.31
N SER A 230 2.18 -6.14 4.61
CA SER A 230 3.40 -5.32 4.68
C SER A 230 3.50 -4.60 6.03
N THR A 231 4.73 -4.29 6.44
CA THR A 231 4.96 -3.58 7.71
C THR A 231 4.83 -2.07 7.53
N PRO A 232 4.35 -1.30 8.53
CA PRO A 232 3.80 -1.77 9.80
C PRO A 232 2.40 -2.39 9.60
N ALA A 233 2.13 -3.53 10.23
CA ALA A 233 0.90 -4.30 10.03
C ALA A 233 -0.36 -3.47 10.26
N GLY A 234 -0.43 -2.62 11.29
CA GLY A 234 -1.60 -1.76 11.54
C GLY A 234 -1.93 -0.73 10.44
N SER A 235 -1.06 -0.60 9.43
CA SER A 235 -1.27 0.22 8.24
C SER A 235 -1.68 -0.57 6.99
N HIS A 236 -1.55 -1.89 7.01
CA HIS A 236 -1.72 -2.79 5.86
C HIS A 236 -2.60 -4.00 6.17
N SER A 237 -2.95 -4.22 7.43
CA SER A 237 -3.95 -5.19 7.82
C SER A 237 -5.13 -4.50 8.46
N ALA A 238 -6.33 -4.95 8.10
CA ALA A 238 -7.57 -4.47 8.67
C ALA A 238 -8.48 -5.65 8.98
N ARG A 239 -9.25 -5.53 10.07
CA ARG A 239 -10.34 -6.44 10.39
C ARG A 239 -11.65 -5.69 10.31
N ILE A 240 -12.61 -6.28 9.61
CA ILE A 240 -13.94 -5.72 9.41
C ILE A 240 -14.93 -6.73 9.95
N ASP A 241 -15.80 -6.30 10.85
CA ASP A 241 -16.69 -7.21 11.58
C ASP A 241 -17.66 -7.96 10.67
N ASP A 242 -18.08 -7.35 9.55
CA ASP A 242 -19.01 -7.94 8.60
C ASP A 242 -18.90 -7.31 7.19
N TYR A 243 -19.33 -8.06 6.19
CA TYR A 243 -19.38 -7.68 4.79
C TYR A 243 -20.26 -6.45 4.52
N ASP A 244 -21.28 -6.15 5.33
CA ASP A 244 -22.05 -4.90 5.19
C ASP A 244 -21.21 -3.64 5.48
N ASN A 245 -20.13 -3.79 6.25
CA ASN A 245 -19.24 -2.69 6.60
C ASN A 245 -18.08 -2.51 5.60
N LEU A 246 -17.90 -3.42 4.64
CA LEU A 246 -16.84 -3.32 3.62
C LEU A 246 -16.96 -2.02 2.82
N ASN A 247 -18.17 -1.61 2.44
CA ASN A 247 -18.37 -0.37 1.69
C ASN A 247 -17.98 0.88 2.49
N ARG A 248 -18.18 0.88 3.81
CA ARG A 248 -17.70 1.95 4.70
C ARG A 248 -16.17 1.97 4.74
N HIS A 249 -15.54 0.80 4.76
CA HIS A 249 -14.09 0.67 4.74
C HIS A 249 -13.49 1.08 3.39
N ALA A 250 -14.14 0.77 2.26
CA ALA A 250 -13.73 1.24 0.94
C ALA A 250 -13.59 2.76 0.89
N MET A 251 -14.49 3.50 1.56
CA MET A 251 -14.40 4.95 1.65
C MET A 251 -13.19 5.44 2.47
N GLN A 252 -12.73 4.66 3.45
CA GLN A 252 -11.64 5.01 4.35
C GLN A 252 -10.26 4.58 3.80
N VAL A 253 -10.17 3.41 3.17
CA VAL A 253 -8.94 2.85 2.54
C VAL A 253 -8.68 3.43 1.15
N SER A 254 -9.68 4.11 0.57
CA SER A 254 -9.53 4.91 -0.65
C SER A 254 -8.38 5.93 -0.58
N LYS A 255 -7.70 6.15 0.55
CA LYS A 255 -6.50 6.99 0.62
C LYS A 255 -5.28 6.45 -0.14
N THR A 256 -5.27 5.18 -0.55
CA THR A 256 -4.13 4.62 -1.31
C THR A 256 -4.20 4.90 -2.82
N CYS A 257 -5.33 5.36 -3.37
CA CYS A 257 -5.46 5.84 -4.76
C CYS A 257 -6.61 6.85 -4.97
N GLY A 258 -7.10 7.48 -3.90
CA GLY A 258 -8.25 8.37 -3.91
C GLY A 258 -7.80 9.79 -3.67
N LEU A 259 -8.35 10.67 -4.49
CA LEU A 259 -8.31 12.11 -4.38
C LEU A 259 -8.67 12.57 -2.96
N ASP A 260 -7.70 12.63 -2.06
CA ASP A 260 -7.75 13.54 -0.92
C ASP A 260 -7.15 14.85 -1.44
N THR A 261 -8.02 15.87 -1.50
CA THR A 261 -7.79 17.22 -2.02
C THR A 261 -6.33 17.64 -1.96
N ALA A 262 -5.68 17.75 -3.11
CA ALA A 262 -4.41 18.45 -3.22
C ALA A 262 -4.59 19.83 -2.58
N ILE A 263 -3.70 20.17 -1.64
CA ILE A 263 -3.57 21.55 -1.19
C ILE A 263 -3.23 22.35 -2.45
N ASN A 264 -4.16 23.18 -2.90
CA ASN A 264 -3.95 24.03 -4.08
C ASN A 264 -2.84 25.04 -3.77
N CYS A 265 -1.66 24.83 -4.34
CA CYS A 265 -0.48 25.67 -4.14
C CYS A 265 -0.47 26.92 -5.01
N ASP A 266 -1.45 27.12 -5.89
CA ASP A 266 -1.57 28.36 -6.67
C ASP A 266 -1.87 29.58 -5.78
N ILE A 267 -2.19 29.35 -4.50
CA ILE A 267 -2.72 30.37 -3.59
C ILE A 267 -1.75 30.69 -2.43
N LEU A 268 -0.68 29.90 -2.19
CA LEU A 268 0.27 30.16 -1.09
C LEU A 268 1.72 29.71 -1.40
N PRO A 269 2.73 30.60 -1.37
CA PRO A 269 4.14 30.21 -1.43
C PRO A 269 4.53 29.43 -0.17
N VAL A 270 4.96 28.18 -0.34
CA VAL A 270 5.44 27.32 0.76
C VAL A 270 6.90 26.93 0.50
N ASP A 271 7.75 27.19 1.49
CA ASP A 271 9.13 26.71 1.50
C ASP A 271 9.19 25.32 2.11
N THR A 272 9.71 24.34 1.37
CA THR A 272 9.88 22.96 1.82
C THR A 272 11.36 22.68 2.02
N VAL A 273 11.74 22.21 3.21
CA VAL A 273 13.11 21.77 3.48
C VAL A 273 13.11 20.28 3.76
N PHE A 274 13.79 19.50 2.92
CA PHE A 274 14.06 18.10 3.18
C PHE A 274 15.32 17.98 4.04
N VAL A 275 15.16 17.48 5.27
CA VAL A 275 16.28 17.20 6.18
C VAL A 275 16.51 15.70 6.19
N VAL A 276 17.66 15.28 5.68
CA VAL A 276 17.92 13.89 5.23
C VAL A 276 19.09 13.32 6.01
N ASP A 277 18.87 12.20 6.68
CA ASP A 277 19.96 11.45 7.33
C ASP A 277 20.87 10.84 6.24
N GLN A 278 22.16 11.11 6.35
CA GLN A 278 23.21 10.60 5.46
C GLN A 278 24.27 9.82 6.24
N SER A 279 23.95 9.40 7.46
CA SER A 279 24.84 8.64 8.32
C SER A 279 25.23 7.30 7.67
N GLY A 280 26.44 6.83 7.96
CA GLY A 280 26.92 5.54 7.48
C GLY A 280 26.07 4.35 7.92
N SER A 281 25.24 4.53 8.97
CA SER A 281 24.32 3.51 9.49
C SER A 281 23.24 3.07 8.49
N ILE A 282 22.93 3.92 7.49
CA ILE A 282 21.92 3.63 6.48
C ILE A 282 22.45 2.62 5.46
N GLY A 283 23.73 2.72 5.09
CA GLY A 283 24.34 1.95 4.02
C GLY A 283 23.94 2.43 2.62
N ALA A 284 24.77 2.12 1.62
CA ALA A 284 24.63 2.66 0.26
C ALA A 284 23.31 2.27 -0.42
N THR A 285 22.86 1.02 -0.26
CA THR A 285 21.62 0.51 -0.88
C THR A 285 20.38 1.24 -0.38
N ASN A 286 20.23 1.38 0.94
CA ASN A 286 19.08 2.08 1.51
C ASN A 286 19.15 3.58 1.26
N PHE A 287 20.35 4.15 1.21
CA PHE A 287 20.53 5.55 0.85
C PHE A 287 20.12 5.82 -0.60
N ALA A 288 20.31 4.88 -1.52
CA ALA A 288 19.80 4.99 -2.89
C ALA A 288 18.26 5.02 -2.92
N LYS A 289 17.58 4.15 -2.16
CA LYS A 289 16.12 4.17 -2.00
C LYS A 289 15.61 5.50 -1.41
N LEU A 290 16.33 6.04 -0.43
CA LEU A 290 16.04 7.36 0.15
C LEU A 290 16.19 8.50 -0.89
N LYS A 291 17.23 8.45 -1.72
CA LYS A 291 17.41 9.39 -2.84
C LYS A 291 16.28 9.30 -3.86
N GLU A 292 15.90 8.09 -4.27
CA GLU A 292 14.79 7.88 -5.22
C GLU A 292 13.49 8.44 -4.66
N TYR A 293 13.19 8.18 -3.38
CA TYR A 293 12.05 8.78 -2.70
C TYR A 293 12.08 10.32 -2.79
N LEU A 294 13.20 10.95 -2.42
CA LEU A 294 13.32 12.41 -2.48
C LEU A 294 13.12 12.96 -3.89
N LEU A 295 13.74 12.35 -4.90
CA LEU A 295 13.60 12.74 -6.29
C LEU A 295 12.13 12.67 -6.74
N LYS A 296 11.44 11.57 -6.44
CA LYS A 296 10.01 11.40 -6.74
C LYS A 296 9.15 12.44 -6.03
N ARG A 297 9.49 12.85 -4.80
CA ARG A 297 8.71 13.87 -4.08
C ARG A 297 8.92 15.27 -4.63
N ILE A 298 10.16 15.62 -4.94
CA ILE A 298 10.51 16.93 -5.47
C ILE A 298 9.88 17.13 -6.85
N SER A 299 9.81 16.07 -7.68
CA SER A 299 9.20 16.17 -9.01
C SER A 299 7.68 16.43 -8.98
N LEU A 300 7.02 16.27 -7.84
CA LEU A 300 5.60 16.58 -7.66
C LEU A 300 5.34 18.03 -7.26
N ILE A 301 6.37 18.79 -6.89
CA ILE A 301 6.21 20.18 -6.46
C ILE A 301 6.07 21.06 -7.71
N PRO A 302 4.95 21.81 -7.86
CA PRO A 302 4.71 22.63 -9.03
C PRO A 302 5.51 23.93 -8.93
N PHE A 303 6.77 23.90 -9.38
CA PHE A 303 7.63 25.08 -9.49
C PHE A 303 7.12 26.00 -10.61
N SER A 304 6.05 26.75 -10.33
CA SER A 304 5.51 27.75 -11.24
C SER A 304 5.96 29.14 -10.78
N ASN A 305 6.90 29.74 -11.52
CA ASN A 305 7.41 31.11 -11.37
C ASN A 305 8.19 31.47 -10.07
N ALA A 306 8.83 32.65 -10.07
CA ALA A 306 9.71 33.15 -8.99
C ALA A 306 9.01 33.43 -7.65
N ALA A 307 7.68 33.35 -7.60
CA ALA A 307 6.87 33.47 -6.39
C ALA A 307 6.22 32.13 -5.96
N GLY A 308 6.58 31.02 -6.61
CA GLY A 308 6.10 29.67 -6.33
C GLY A 308 6.77 28.99 -5.12
N PRO A 309 6.45 27.71 -4.87
CA PRO A 309 7.06 26.94 -3.78
C PRO A 309 8.57 26.77 -3.99
N ARG A 310 9.32 26.83 -2.89
CA ARG A 310 10.79 26.68 -2.87
C ARG A 310 11.19 25.39 -2.17
N VAL A 311 12.33 24.82 -2.57
CA VAL A 311 12.85 23.58 -2.00
C VAL A 311 14.31 23.69 -1.63
N ALA A 312 14.62 23.33 -0.38
CA ALA A 312 15.99 23.10 0.07
C ALA A 312 16.20 21.65 0.52
N ILE A 313 17.43 21.16 0.37
CA ILE A 313 17.85 19.84 0.86
C ILE A 313 19.04 20.03 1.81
N LEU A 314 18.85 19.62 3.05
CA LEU A 314 19.87 19.54 4.10
C LEU A 314 20.18 18.07 4.37
N GLY A 315 21.42 17.65 4.16
CA GLY A 315 21.89 16.36 4.65
C GLY A 315 22.52 16.50 6.03
N PHE A 316 22.33 15.53 6.91
CA PHE A 316 23.00 15.49 8.21
C PHE A 316 23.67 14.15 8.48
N SER A 317 24.81 14.22 9.15
CA SER A 317 25.50 13.08 9.76
C SER A 317 26.26 13.57 11.01
N THR A 318 27.59 13.56 11.01
CA THR A 318 28.40 14.30 11.99
C THR A 318 28.33 15.81 11.77
N GLU A 319 28.10 16.22 10.52
CA GLU A 319 27.93 17.62 10.11
C GLU A 319 26.64 17.78 9.31
N VAL A 320 26.19 19.02 9.17
CA VAL A 320 25.04 19.38 8.33
C VAL A 320 25.54 20.04 7.05
N THR A 321 25.09 19.56 5.89
CA THR A 321 25.44 20.09 4.57
C THR A 321 24.18 20.54 3.84
N LEU A 322 24.18 21.78 3.34
CA LEU A 322 23.18 22.29 2.41
C LEU A 322 23.56 21.88 0.99
N TYR A 323 22.71 21.10 0.33
CA TYR A 323 22.96 20.60 -1.02
C TYR A 323 22.32 21.46 -2.10
N CYS A 324 21.15 22.03 -1.84
CA CYS A 324 20.47 22.94 -2.74
C CYS A 324 19.52 23.85 -1.97
N ASP A 325 19.30 25.05 -2.51
CA ASP A 325 18.34 26.06 -2.08
C ASP A 325 17.80 26.71 -3.37
N MET A 326 16.56 26.36 -3.74
CA MET A 326 15.91 26.72 -5.01
C MET A 326 14.57 27.39 -4.77
#